data_AF-A0AA88MDW7-F1
#
_entry.id   AF-A0AA88MDW7-F1
#
_cell.length_a   1.000
_cell.length_b   1.000
_cell.length_c   1.000
_cell.angle_alpha   90.00
_cell.angle_beta   90.00
_cell.angle_gamma   90.00
#
_symmetry.space_group_name_H-M   'P 1'
#
loop_
_entity.id
_entity.type
_entity.pdbx_description
1 polymer ?
#
loop_
_entity_poly.entity_id
_entity_poly.type
_entity_poly.pdbx_seq_one_letter_code
_entity_poly.pdbx_strand_id
1 'polypeptide(L)'
;MSGLNASLGYFLAVVIFASSVRTLLKKWPRFSFIMELASSFMLVACWLEVQTIVEVGQWAGGLGPDVTVTMLFGVLLTHGIICGGTSGNPTLVTLKFLQLEVMTIPTLLAIAAQFLGAYLARLLAVYYWRLELTDMHMIKNMMASECSTSLLVSGLQGFFTECVCALIFNLIHLSLRRRSALIRVPLIAVLLTFLSYTARGYTSAFINPSLAYGLTFHCPGFTFVEYAVVYWLGPITGMTLALLLYMGNIPRIFARNLLYFQRTRLRVPKGDKAEKKKM
;
A
#
# COMPACT_ATOMS: atom_id res chain seq x y z
N MET A 1 -17.14 -4.28 -24.99
CA MET A 1 -15.69 -4.46 -25.23
C MET A 1 -14.91 -3.14 -25.32
N SER A 2 -15.49 -2.03 -25.79
CA SER A 2 -14.83 -0.71 -25.85
C SER A 2 -14.39 -0.17 -24.47
N GLY A 3 -15.24 -0.29 -23.44
CA GLY A 3 -14.93 0.08 -22.04
C GLY A 3 -13.63 -0.54 -21.53
N LEU A 4 -13.51 -1.87 -21.64
CA LEU A 4 -12.34 -2.60 -21.18
C LEU A 4 -11.06 -2.18 -21.92
N ASN A 5 -11.15 -1.98 -23.24
CA ASN A 5 -10.01 -1.56 -24.06
C ASN A 5 -9.52 -0.16 -23.69
N ALA A 6 -10.45 0.76 -23.37
CA ALA A 6 -10.13 2.09 -22.90
C ALA A 6 -9.38 2.04 -21.55
N SER A 7 -9.90 1.28 -20.57
CA SER A 7 -9.24 1.07 -19.28
C SER A 7 -7.86 0.42 -19.42
N LEU A 8 -7.71 -0.58 -20.29
CA LEU A 8 -6.41 -1.21 -20.58
C LEU A 8 -5.41 -0.22 -21.19
N GLY A 9 -5.87 0.62 -22.14
CA GLY A 9 -5.06 1.70 -22.70
C GLY A 9 -4.59 2.69 -21.65
N TYR A 10 -5.49 3.06 -20.72
CA TYR A 10 -5.16 3.93 -19.59
C TYR A 10 -4.11 3.29 -18.65
N PHE A 11 -4.30 2.02 -18.27
CA PHE A 11 -3.31 1.30 -17.45
C PHE A 11 -1.94 1.24 -18.13
N LEU A 12 -1.90 0.95 -19.43
CA LEU A 12 -0.66 0.91 -20.20
C LEU A 12 0.03 2.28 -20.24
N ALA A 13 -0.71 3.36 -20.47
CA ALA A 13 -0.14 4.71 -20.50
C ALA A 13 0.48 5.10 -19.15
N VAL A 14 -0.22 4.83 -18.04
CA VAL A 14 0.28 5.10 -16.68
C VAL A 14 1.51 4.25 -16.36
N VAL A 15 1.49 2.97 -16.74
CA VAL A 15 2.62 2.03 -16.60
C VAL A 15 3.85 2.52 -17.37
N ILE A 16 3.68 2.94 -18.63
CA ILE A 16 4.76 3.46 -19.48
C ILE A 16 5.35 4.73 -18.86
N PHE A 17 4.50 5.63 -18.35
CA PHE A 17 4.94 6.84 -17.67
C PHE A 17 5.81 6.50 -16.44
N ALA A 18 5.31 5.66 -15.52
CA ALA A 18 6.05 5.29 -14.32
C ALA A 18 7.36 4.56 -14.63
N SER A 19 7.34 3.66 -15.61
CA SER A 19 8.54 2.97 -16.10
C SER A 19 9.57 3.94 -16.69
N SER A 20 9.12 4.93 -17.48
CA SER A 20 9.99 5.95 -18.09
C SER A 20 10.64 6.86 -17.04
N VAL A 21 9.87 7.33 -16.06
CA VAL A 21 10.43 8.12 -14.95
C VAL A 21 11.49 7.30 -14.20
N ARG A 22 11.21 6.01 -13.97
CA ARG A 22 12.14 5.10 -13.29
C ARG A 22 13.42 4.90 -14.07
N THR A 23 13.35 4.64 -15.38
CA THR A 23 14.55 4.40 -16.20
C THR A 23 15.42 5.65 -16.32
N LEU A 24 14.82 6.83 -16.45
CA LEU A 24 15.53 8.11 -16.53
C LEU A 24 16.22 8.47 -15.22
N LEU A 25 15.54 8.29 -14.07
CA LEU A 25 16.04 8.72 -12.77
C LEU A 25 16.81 7.64 -12.00
N LYS A 26 16.88 6.40 -12.50
CA LYS A 26 17.60 5.28 -11.86
C LYS A 26 19.06 5.63 -11.52
N LYS A 27 19.70 6.46 -12.34
CA LYS A 27 21.11 6.86 -12.18
C LYS A 27 21.33 7.95 -11.11
N TRP A 28 20.26 8.57 -10.61
CA TRP A 28 20.32 9.77 -9.76
C TRP A 28 19.72 9.49 -8.38
N PRO A 29 20.50 8.93 -7.43
CA PRO A 29 19.97 8.51 -6.12
C PRO A 29 19.42 9.68 -5.28
N ARG A 30 19.83 10.92 -5.58
CA ARG A 30 19.31 12.14 -4.95
C ARG A 30 17.82 12.37 -5.22
N PHE A 31 17.28 11.84 -6.33
CA PHE A 31 15.89 11.98 -6.72
C PHE A 31 15.05 10.74 -6.40
N SER A 32 15.45 9.95 -5.40
CA SER A 32 14.72 8.76 -4.98
C SER A 32 13.26 9.04 -4.59
N PHE A 33 12.96 10.23 -4.07
CA PHE A 33 11.59 10.67 -3.77
C PHE A 33 10.70 10.78 -5.01
N ILE A 34 11.25 11.12 -6.19
CA ILE A 34 10.47 11.18 -7.44
C ILE A 34 10.01 9.78 -7.86
N MET A 35 10.79 8.75 -7.53
CA MET A 35 10.36 7.36 -7.78
C MET A 35 9.21 6.95 -6.87
N GLU A 36 9.17 7.42 -5.62
CA GLU A 36 8.02 7.24 -4.72
C GLU A 36 6.79 8.02 -5.20
N LEU A 37 6.99 9.21 -5.79
CA LEU A 37 5.92 9.96 -6.49
C LEU A 37 5.33 9.16 -7.64
N ALA A 38 6.19 8.69 -8.57
CA ALA A 38 5.75 7.94 -9.74
C ALA A 38 5.07 6.62 -9.35
N SER A 39 5.56 5.96 -8.30
CA SER A 39 4.99 4.73 -7.77
C SER A 39 3.61 4.93 -7.14
N SER A 40 3.44 6.01 -6.35
CA SER A 40 2.13 6.37 -5.78
C SER A 40 1.16 6.82 -6.88
N PHE A 41 1.63 7.65 -7.81
CA PHE A 41 0.85 8.10 -8.97
C PHE A 41 0.30 6.91 -9.78
N MET A 42 1.16 5.97 -10.14
CA MET A 42 0.74 4.78 -10.88
C MET A 42 -0.32 3.98 -10.12
N LEU A 43 -0.10 3.74 -8.83
CA LEU A 43 -1.02 2.95 -8.02
C LEU A 43 -2.39 3.62 -7.91
N VAL A 44 -2.43 4.91 -7.58
CA VAL A 44 -3.68 5.66 -7.41
C VAL A 44 -4.42 5.84 -8.73
N ALA A 45 -3.70 6.17 -9.82
CA ALA A 45 -4.30 6.37 -11.13
C ALA A 45 -4.98 5.07 -11.60
N CYS A 46 -4.28 3.95 -11.53
CA CYS A 46 -4.84 2.66 -11.90
C CYS A 46 -5.99 2.24 -10.96
N TRP A 47 -5.90 2.52 -9.66
CA TRP A 47 -6.98 2.16 -8.73
C TRP A 47 -8.26 2.97 -8.99
N LEU A 48 -8.15 4.26 -9.32
CA LEU A 48 -9.30 5.09 -9.70
C LEU A 48 -10.04 4.51 -10.91
N GLU A 49 -9.31 3.98 -11.89
CA GLU A 49 -9.93 3.34 -13.04
C GLU A 49 -10.50 1.95 -12.72
N VAL A 50 -9.86 1.17 -11.84
CA VAL A 50 -10.47 -0.05 -11.29
C VAL A 50 -11.78 0.29 -10.55
N GLN A 51 -11.84 1.41 -9.81
CA GLN A 51 -13.04 1.87 -9.13
C GLN A 51 -14.15 2.26 -10.13
N THR A 52 -13.81 2.85 -11.28
CA THR A 52 -14.76 3.04 -12.40
C THR A 52 -15.38 1.71 -12.84
N ILE A 53 -14.55 0.66 -12.99
CA ILE A 53 -15.03 -0.67 -13.37
C ILE A 53 -15.91 -1.28 -12.27
N VAL A 54 -15.56 -1.11 -11.00
CA VAL A 54 -16.36 -1.60 -9.85
C VAL A 54 -17.76 -0.98 -9.85
N GLU A 55 -17.84 0.35 -9.96
CA GLU A 55 -19.09 1.08 -9.75
C GLU A 55 -20.00 1.03 -10.98
N VAL A 56 -19.43 1.17 -12.17
CA VAL A 56 -20.17 1.40 -13.41
C VAL A 56 -20.03 0.23 -14.38
N GLY A 57 -18.96 -0.57 -14.26
CA GLY A 57 -18.59 -1.57 -15.26
C GLY A 57 -19.63 -2.66 -15.50
N GLN A 58 -20.35 -3.10 -14.46
CA GLN A 58 -21.38 -4.12 -14.58
C GLN A 58 -22.57 -3.65 -15.44
N TRP A 59 -23.01 -2.40 -15.24
CA TRP A 59 -24.21 -1.86 -15.88
C TRP A 59 -23.91 -1.23 -17.25
N ALA A 60 -22.79 -0.50 -17.38
CA ALA A 60 -22.46 0.24 -18.59
C ALA A 60 -21.59 -0.54 -19.58
N GLY A 61 -21.00 -1.68 -19.20
CA GLY A 61 -20.24 -2.48 -20.17
C GLY A 61 -20.13 -3.96 -19.87
N GLY A 62 -21.04 -4.49 -19.04
CA GLY A 62 -21.18 -5.92 -18.80
C GLY A 62 -19.96 -6.57 -18.14
N LEU A 63 -19.16 -5.79 -17.41
CA LEU A 63 -17.97 -6.29 -16.72
C LEU A 63 -18.37 -6.82 -15.33
N GLY A 64 -18.30 -8.14 -15.16
CA GLY A 64 -18.61 -8.79 -13.91
C GLY A 64 -17.60 -8.52 -12.78
N PRO A 65 -17.92 -8.93 -11.55
CA PRO A 65 -17.03 -8.79 -10.40
C PRO A 65 -15.68 -9.51 -10.58
N ASP A 66 -15.65 -10.62 -11.33
CA ASP A 66 -14.42 -11.38 -11.63
C ASP A 66 -13.41 -10.57 -12.44
N VAL A 67 -13.89 -9.76 -13.39
CA VAL A 67 -13.04 -8.87 -14.19
C VAL A 67 -12.39 -7.82 -13.29
N THR A 68 -13.17 -7.25 -12.37
CA THR A 68 -12.69 -6.24 -11.43
C THR A 68 -11.58 -6.77 -10.54
N VAL A 69 -11.77 -7.97 -9.95
CA VAL A 69 -10.77 -8.61 -9.09
C VAL A 69 -9.51 -8.94 -9.88
N THR A 70 -9.67 -9.42 -11.12
CA THR A 70 -8.55 -9.74 -12.01
C THR A 70 -7.77 -8.49 -12.40
N MET A 71 -8.46 -7.37 -12.69
CA MET A 71 -7.82 -6.09 -13.00
C MET A 71 -7.07 -5.53 -11.78
N LEU A 72 -7.67 -5.58 -10.58
CA LEU A 72 -7.00 -5.17 -9.36
C LEU A 72 -5.72 -5.98 -9.12
N PHE A 73 -5.81 -7.31 -9.26
CA PHE A 73 -4.65 -8.20 -9.17
C PHE A 73 -3.57 -7.83 -10.19
N GLY A 74 -3.96 -7.64 -11.46
CA GLY A 74 -3.04 -7.25 -12.53
C GLY A 74 -2.34 -5.92 -12.26
N VAL A 75 -3.07 -4.91 -11.77
CA VAL A 75 -2.52 -3.60 -11.39
C VAL A 75 -1.52 -3.73 -10.25
N LEU A 76 -1.86 -4.46 -9.19
CA LEU A 76 -0.99 -4.67 -8.03
C LEU A 76 0.26 -5.48 -8.38
N LEU A 77 0.11 -6.51 -9.23
CA LEU A 77 1.22 -7.31 -9.73
C LEU A 77 2.18 -6.46 -10.58
N THR A 78 1.62 -5.68 -11.51
CA THR A 78 2.39 -4.80 -12.39
C THR A 78 3.10 -3.71 -11.58
N HIS A 79 2.42 -3.12 -10.59
CA HIS A 79 3.03 -2.17 -9.66
C HIS A 79 4.19 -2.81 -8.90
N GLY A 80 4.04 -4.02 -8.35
CA GLY A 80 5.12 -4.71 -7.65
C GLY A 80 6.33 -5.05 -8.54
N ILE A 81 6.11 -5.36 -9.82
CA ILE A 81 7.17 -5.63 -10.80
C ILE A 81 7.91 -4.34 -11.17
N ILE A 82 7.16 -3.30 -11.57
CA ILE A 82 7.71 -2.04 -12.08
C ILE A 82 8.28 -1.19 -10.95
N CYS A 83 7.63 -1.18 -9.79
CA CYS A 83 7.99 -0.33 -8.67
C CYS A 83 8.73 -1.06 -7.55
N GLY A 84 9.14 -2.33 -7.66
CA GLY A 84 9.62 -3.13 -6.51
C GLY A 84 10.77 -2.57 -5.61
N GLY A 85 11.39 -1.44 -5.96
CA GLY A 85 12.31 -0.69 -5.09
C GLY A 85 11.68 0.46 -4.28
N THR A 86 10.48 0.90 -4.66
CA THR A 86 9.69 1.98 -4.06
C THR A 86 8.28 1.48 -3.77
N SER A 87 7.69 1.94 -2.68
CA SER A 87 6.41 1.36 -2.24
C SER A 87 5.18 2.10 -2.73
N GLY A 88 5.27 3.42 -2.94
CA GLY A 88 4.10 4.26 -3.10
C GLY A 88 3.17 4.23 -1.87
N ASN A 89 3.66 3.77 -0.70
CA ASN A 89 2.89 3.57 0.52
C ASN A 89 3.59 4.21 1.73
N PRO A 90 3.00 5.27 2.33
CA PRO A 90 3.55 5.93 3.52
C PRO A 90 3.80 4.98 4.70
N THR A 91 2.96 3.96 4.87
CA THR A 91 3.09 2.94 5.92
C THR A 91 4.40 2.16 5.76
N LEU A 92 4.77 1.77 4.54
CA LEU A 92 6.00 1.01 4.28
C LEU A 92 7.27 1.86 4.35
N VAL A 93 7.20 3.14 3.99
CA VAL A 93 8.33 4.07 4.20
C VAL A 93 8.54 4.32 5.70
N THR A 94 7.46 4.46 6.45
CA THR A 94 7.50 4.61 7.91
C THR A 94 8.05 3.34 8.58
N LEU A 95 7.67 2.15 8.10
CA LEU A 95 8.23 0.88 8.57
C LEU A 95 9.76 0.85 8.44
N LYS A 96 10.30 1.20 7.26
CA LYS A 96 11.76 1.29 7.03
C LYS A 96 12.44 2.32 7.94
N PHE A 97 11.77 3.45 8.18
CA PHE A 97 12.26 4.47 9.10
C PHE A 97 12.34 3.94 10.55
N LEU A 98 11.30 3.24 11.02
CA LEU A 98 11.26 2.61 12.35
C LEU A 98 12.32 1.50 12.52
N GLN A 99 12.70 0.85 11.42
CA GLN A 99 13.78 -0.15 11.36
C GLN A 99 15.19 0.43 11.23
N LEU A 100 15.35 1.76 11.27
CA LEU A 100 16.65 2.46 11.09
C LEU A 100 17.28 2.31 9.69
N GLU A 101 16.50 1.93 8.67
CA GLU A 101 17.02 1.71 7.31
C GLU A 101 17.13 3.00 6.49
N VAL A 102 16.34 4.02 6.85
CA VAL A 102 16.26 5.30 6.13
C VAL A 102 16.30 6.46 7.13
N MET A 103 16.89 7.58 6.71
CA MET A 103 16.98 8.81 7.49
C MET A 103 15.68 9.62 7.45
N THR A 104 15.52 10.55 8.39
CA THR A 104 14.29 11.36 8.55
C THR A 104 13.94 12.18 7.31
N ILE A 105 14.90 12.92 6.74
CA ILE A 105 14.64 13.82 5.61
C ILE A 105 14.17 13.04 4.35
N PRO A 106 14.87 11.98 3.89
CA PRO A 106 14.38 11.16 2.79
C PRO A 106 13.00 10.55 3.04
N THR A 107 12.69 10.14 4.27
CA THR A 107 11.36 9.62 4.64
C THR A 107 10.28 10.68 4.48
N LEU A 108 10.50 11.91 4.98
CA LEU A 108 9.54 13.00 4.84
C LEU A 108 9.33 13.38 3.37
N LEU A 109 10.41 13.47 2.59
CA LEU A 109 10.33 13.73 1.15
C LEU A 109 9.58 12.64 0.41
N ALA A 110 9.80 11.37 0.76
CA ALA A 110 9.08 10.24 0.16
C ALA A 110 7.58 10.27 0.49
N ILE A 111 7.20 10.54 1.74
CA ILE A 111 5.78 10.65 2.13
C ILE A 111 5.11 11.81 1.40
N ALA A 112 5.74 13.00 1.37
CA ALA A 112 5.22 14.15 0.64
C ALA A 112 5.06 13.85 -0.86
N ALA A 113 6.07 13.21 -1.46
CA ALA A 113 6.04 12.77 -2.84
C ALA A 113 4.91 11.77 -3.12
N GLN A 114 4.61 10.86 -2.21
CA GLN A 114 3.52 9.89 -2.34
C GLN A 114 2.14 10.58 -2.33
N PHE A 115 1.92 11.53 -1.43
CA PHE A 115 0.67 12.31 -1.41
C PHE A 115 0.53 13.21 -2.66
N LEU A 116 1.63 13.82 -3.12
CA LEU A 116 1.63 14.58 -4.36
C LEU A 116 1.32 13.69 -5.57
N GLY A 117 1.92 12.50 -5.65
CA GLY A 117 1.63 11.52 -6.69
C GLY A 117 0.16 11.09 -6.69
N ALA A 118 -0.43 10.85 -5.50
CA ALA A 118 -1.84 10.54 -5.36
C ALA A 118 -2.76 11.67 -5.84
N TYR A 119 -2.42 12.91 -5.49
CA TYR A 119 -3.15 14.09 -5.94
C TYR A 119 -3.10 14.26 -7.46
N LEU A 120 -1.91 14.15 -8.07
CA LEU A 120 -1.74 14.24 -9.53
C LEU A 120 -2.47 13.12 -10.26
N ALA A 121 -2.48 11.90 -9.71
CA ALA A 121 -3.20 10.78 -10.27
C ALA A 121 -4.71 11.02 -10.30
N ARG A 122 -5.25 11.63 -9.24
CA ARG A 122 -6.65 12.05 -9.21
C ARG A 122 -6.98 13.08 -10.29
N LEU A 123 -6.13 14.09 -10.47
CA LEU A 123 -6.32 15.08 -11.53
C LEU A 123 -6.32 14.42 -12.92
N LEU A 124 -5.39 13.49 -13.17
CA LEU A 124 -5.35 12.71 -14.41
C LEU A 124 -6.64 11.90 -14.59
N ALA A 125 -7.11 11.19 -13.57
CA ALA A 125 -8.31 10.37 -13.66
C ALA A 125 -9.55 11.23 -13.96
N VAL A 126 -9.73 12.36 -13.27
CA VAL A 126 -10.83 13.30 -13.55
C VAL A 126 -10.73 13.85 -14.97
N TYR A 127 -9.53 14.21 -15.43
CA TYR A 127 -9.33 14.61 -16.83
C TYR A 127 -9.71 13.49 -17.81
N TYR A 128 -9.31 12.26 -17.53
CA TYR A 128 -9.61 11.10 -18.36
C TYR A 128 -11.12 10.81 -18.43
N TRP A 129 -11.83 10.92 -17.32
CA TRP A 129 -13.29 10.77 -17.29
C TRP A 129 -13.99 11.85 -18.11
N ARG A 130 -13.50 13.09 -18.09
CA ARG A 130 -14.01 14.20 -18.93
C ARG A 130 -13.81 14.01 -20.43
N LEU A 131 -12.94 13.09 -20.86
CA LEU A 131 -12.81 12.75 -22.28
C LEU A 131 -13.98 11.88 -22.77
N GLU A 132 -14.78 11.32 -21.86
CA GLU A 132 -16.02 10.58 -22.16
C GLU A 132 -15.85 9.52 -23.25
N LEU A 133 -14.70 8.85 -23.25
CA LEU A 133 -14.30 7.92 -24.31
C LEU A 133 -15.25 6.71 -24.44
N THR A 134 -15.94 6.36 -23.35
CA THR A 134 -16.92 5.27 -23.28
C THR A 134 -18.05 5.63 -22.33
N ASP A 135 -19.18 4.91 -22.42
CA ASP A 135 -20.32 5.10 -21.52
C ASP A 135 -19.94 4.99 -20.04
N MET A 136 -18.96 4.13 -19.70
CA MET A 136 -18.42 4.04 -18.33
C MET A 136 -17.79 5.36 -17.89
N HIS A 137 -16.98 5.97 -18.76
CA HIS A 137 -16.28 7.22 -18.46
C HIS A 137 -17.22 8.41 -18.43
N MET A 138 -18.22 8.45 -19.33
CA MET A 138 -19.29 9.46 -19.31
C MET A 138 -20.08 9.39 -18.01
N ILE A 139 -20.54 8.20 -17.59
CA ILE A 139 -21.27 8.02 -16.33
C ILE A 139 -20.39 8.38 -15.13
N LYS A 140 -19.12 7.96 -15.13
CA LYS A 140 -18.19 8.29 -14.06
C LYS A 140 -17.93 9.79 -13.97
N ASN A 141 -17.86 10.50 -15.09
CA ASN A 141 -17.74 11.96 -15.14
C ASN A 141 -18.97 12.64 -14.51
N MET A 142 -20.18 12.17 -14.83
CA MET A 142 -21.42 12.66 -14.21
C MET A 142 -21.45 12.42 -12.69
N MET A 143 -20.92 11.27 -12.24
CA MET A 143 -20.82 10.95 -10.82
C MET A 143 -19.66 11.64 -10.10
N ALA A 144 -18.71 12.27 -10.81
CA ALA A 144 -17.50 12.82 -10.22
C ALA A 144 -17.78 13.99 -9.25
N SER A 145 -18.91 14.69 -9.41
CA SER A 145 -19.35 15.73 -8.48
C SER A 145 -19.95 15.18 -7.19
N GLU A 146 -20.53 13.98 -7.23
CA GLU A 146 -21.25 13.31 -6.14
C GLU A 146 -20.66 11.92 -5.89
N CYS A 147 -19.33 11.86 -5.66
CA CYS A 147 -18.65 10.58 -5.51
C CYS A 147 -19.01 9.88 -4.19
N SER A 148 -19.08 8.54 -4.23
CA SER A 148 -19.31 7.71 -3.05
C SER A 148 -18.02 7.44 -2.29
N THR A 149 -18.09 7.50 -0.97
CA THR A 149 -16.99 7.11 -0.09
C THR A 149 -16.76 5.59 -0.10
N SER A 150 -15.50 5.18 0.07
CA SER A 150 -15.14 3.76 0.26
C SER A 150 -15.30 3.29 1.71
N LEU A 151 -15.59 4.21 2.64
CA LEU A 151 -15.87 3.90 4.04
C LEU A 151 -17.38 3.70 4.21
N LEU A 152 -17.79 2.45 4.37
CA LEU A 152 -19.20 2.04 4.45
C LEU A 152 -19.67 1.71 5.88
N VAL A 153 -18.78 1.87 6.86
CA VAL A 153 -19.01 1.51 8.27
C VAL A 153 -18.63 2.67 9.19
N SER A 154 -18.99 2.55 10.47
CA SER A 154 -18.60 3.53 11.49
C SER A 154 -17.08 3.72 11.56
N GLY A 155 -16.63 4.91 11.95
CA GLY A 155 -15.19 5.22 12.05
C GLY A 155 -14.41 4.24 12.93
N LEU A 156 -15.01 3.74 14.02
CA LEU A 156 -14.36 2.75 14.89
C LEU A 156 -14.19 1.39 14.19
N GLN A 157 -15.24 0.90 13.52
CA GLN A 157 -15.17 -0.35 12.76
C GLN A 157 -14.17 -0.23 11.61
N GLY A 158 -14.19 0.89 10.88
CA GLY A 158 -13.24 1.15 9.81
C GLY A 158 -11.80 1.16 10.29
N PHE A 159 -11.53 1.82 11.43
CA PHE A 159 -10.21 1.84 12.06
C PHE A 159 -9.71 0.43 12.36
N PHE A 160 -10.53 -0.42 12.99
CA PHE A 160 -10.16 -1.80 13.29
C PHE A 160 -9.92 -2.62 12.03
N THR A 161 -10.76 -2.48 11.00
CA THR A 161 -10.59 -3.17 9.73
C THR A 161 -9.26 -2.82 9.07
N GLU A 162 -8.96 -1.53 8.89
CA GLU A 162 -7.68 -1.10 8.30
C GLU A 162 -6.48 -1.54 9.16
N CYS A 163 -6.60 -1.48 10.49
CA CYS A 163 -5.55 -1.92 11.41
C CYS A 163 -5.25 -3.43 11.27
N VAL A 164 -6.28 -4.28 11.29
CA VAL A 164 -6.13 -5.74 11.17
C VAL A 164 -5.60 -6.12 9.78
N CYS A 165 -6.14 -5.51 8.72
CA CYS A 165 -5.65 -5.74 7.37
C CYS A 165 -4.17 -5.32 7.22
N ALA A 166 -3.81 -4.15 7.77
CA ALA A 166 -2.42 -3.68 7.79
C ALA A 166 -1.50 -4.57 8.61
N LEU A 167 -1.95 -5.08 9.75
CA LEU A 167 -1.20 -6.02 10.59
C LEU A 167 -0.85 -7.29 9.80
N ILE A 168 -1.84 -7.92 9.18
CA ILE A 168 -1.67 -9.14 8.37
C ILE A 168 -0.72 -8.87 7.21
N PHE A 169 -0.95 -7.78 6.47
CA PHE A 169 -0.11 -7.37 5.35
C PHE A 169 1.35 -7.18 5.76
N ASN A 170 1.62 -6.42 6.81
CA ASN A 170 2.99 -6.11 7.22
C ASN A 170 3.71 -7.35 7.81
N LEU A 171 3.02 -8.24 8.52
CA LEU A 171 3.60 -9.50 8.99
C LEU A 171 4.04 -10.41 7.84
N ILE A 172 3.19 -10.56 6.82
CA ILE A 172 3.52 -11.34 5.62
C ILE A 172 4.63 -10.65 4.83
N HIS A 173 4.57 -9.32 4.68
CA HIS A 173 5.62 -8.53 4.02
C HIS A 173 6.99 -8.72 4.67
N LEU A 174 7.07 -8.62 6.00
CA LEU A 174 8.30 -8.86 6.77
C LEU A 174 8.77 -10.31 6.64
N SER A 175 7.86 -11.28 6.65
CA SER A 175 8.17 -12.71 6.50
C SER A 175 8.71 -13.05 5.11
N LEU A 176 8.22 -12.38 4.07
CA LEU A 176 8.66 -12.55 2.68
C LEU A 176 9.86 -11.69 2.30
N ARG A 177 10.38 -10.85 3.21
CA ARG A 177 11.44 -9.89 2.91
C ARG A 177 12.70 -10.52 2.32
N ARG A 178 13.07 -11.72 2.81
CA ARG A 178 14.25 -12.49 2.36
C ARG A 178 14.00 -13.38 1.15
N ARG A 179 12.76 -13.47 0.65
CA ARG A 179 12.41 -14.27 -0.53
C ARG A 179 12.70 -13.47 -1.82
N SER A 180 12.87 -14.18 -2.93
CA SER A 180 13.08 -13.57 -4.24
C SER A 180 11.86 -12.75 -4.67
N ALA A 181 12.07 -11.74 -5.51
CA ALA A 181 11.00 -10.90 -6.04
C ALA A 181 9.95 -11.72 -6.81
N LEU A 182 10.38 -12.81 -7.47
CA LEU A 182 9.51 -13.74 -8.21
C LEU A 182 8.45 -14.40 -7.33
N ILE A 183 8.74 -14.62 -6.06
CA ILE A 183 7.79 -15.20 -5.09
C ILE A 183 7.07 -14.08 -4.33
N ARG A 184 7.83 -13.09 -3.87
CA ARG A 184 7.32 -12.01 -3.02
C ARG A 184 6.26 -11.16 -3.73
N VAL A 185 6.50 -10.78 -4.99
CA VAL A 185 5.62 -9.86 -5.71
C VAL A 185 4.23 -10.47 -5.99
N PRO A 186 4.12 -11.69 -6.57
CA PRO A 186 2.81 -12.31 -6.77
C PRO A 186 2.06 -12.57 -5.46
N LEU A 187 2.74 -13.05 -4.41
CA LEU A 187 2.10 -13.31 -3.11
C LEU A 187 1.55 -12.03 -2.47
N ILE A 188 2.28 -10.93 -2.53
CA ILE A 188 1.81 -9.64 -2.03
C ILE A 188 0.64 -9.12 -2.86
N ALA A 189 0.68 -9.26 -4.19
CA ALA A 189 -0.43 -8.86 -5.06
C ALA A 189 -1.70 -9.67 -4.78
N VAL A 190 -1.60 -10.99 -4.61
CA VAL A 190 -2.72 -11.86 -4.21
C VAL A 190 -3.26 -11.43 -2.85
N LEU A 191 -2.39 -11.22 -1.86
CA LEU A 191 -2.79 -10.81 -0.51
C LEU A 191 -3.55 -9.48 -0.51
N LEU A 192 -3.01 -8.45 -1.15
CA LEU A 192 -3.66 -7.14 -1.23
C LEU A 192 -4.98 -7.20 -1.99
N THR A 193 -5.06 -7.98 -3.07
CA THR A 193 -6.31 -8.21 -3.81
C THR A 193 -7.35 -8.90 -2.92
N PHE A 194 -6.95 -9.95 -2.20
CA PHE A 194 -7.81 -10.69 -1.28
C PHE A 194 -8.33 -9.80 -0.14
N LEU A 195 -7.46 -9.03 0.51
CA LEU A 195 -7.86 -8.10 1.56
C LEU A 195 -8.81 -7.02 1.04
N SER A 196 -8.52 -6.45 -0.13
CA SER A 196 -9.38 -5.43 -0.74
C SER A 196 -10.76 -5.97 -1.13
N TYR A 197 -10.80 -7.21 -1.65
CA TYR A 197 -12.05 -7.88 -2.00
C TYR A 197 -12.89 -8.19 -0.76
N THR A 198 -12.28 -8.76 0.28
CA THR A 198 -12.96 -9.14 1.52
C THR A 198 -13.43 -7.94 2.34
N ALA A 199 -12.65 -6.86 2.39
CA ALA A 199 -12.98 -5.64 3.12
C ALA A 199 -13.78 -4.62 2.31
N ARG A 200 -14.23 -4.95 1.09
CA ARG A 200 -14.97 -4.04 0.20
C ARG A 200 -16.22 -3.45 0.85
N GLY A 201 -16.95 -4.26 1.63
CA GLY A 201 -18.13 -3.83 2.38
C GLY A 201 -17.85 -2.99 3.64
N TYR A 202 -16.57 -2.70 3.93
CA TYR A 202 -16.13 -1.97 5.11
C TYR A 202 -15.33 -0.72 4.71
N THR A 203 -14.05 -0.91 4.36
CA THR A 203 -13.12 0.20 4.04
C THR A 203 -12.43 0.02 2.69
N SER A 204 -12.62 -1.12 2.03
CA SER A 204 -11.84 -1.62 0.89
C SER A 204 -10.37 -1.92 1.18
N ALA A 205 -9.96 -1.96 2.45
CA ALA A 205 -8.62 -2.32 2.92
C ALA A 205 -7.48 -1.69 2.12
N PHE A 206 -7.46 -0.35 2.03
CA PHE A 206 -6.42 0.34 1.27
C PHE A 206 -5.03 0.14 1.86
N ILE A 207 -4.90 0.08 3.20
CA ILE A 207 -3.64 -0.20 3.92
C ILE A 207 -2.52 0.79 3.52
N ASN A 208 -2.89 1.89 2.87
CA ASN A 208 -2.00 2.85 2.24
C ASN A 208 -2.61 4.26 2.37
N PRO A 209 -2.04 5.11 3.25
CA PRO A 209 -2.56 6.45 3.51
C PRO A 209 -2.63 7.36 2.27
N SER A 210 -1.65 7.30 1.36
CA SER A 210 -1.67 8.14 0.15
C SER A 210 -2.70 7.64 -0.87
N LEU A 211 -2.86 6.32 -0.97
CA LEU A 211 -3.89 5.71 -1.81
C LEU A 211 -5.30 6.09 -1.34
N ALA A 212 -5.58 5.93 -0.05
CA ALA A 212 -6.85 6.31 0.54
C ALA A 212 -7.15 7.80 0.34
N TYR A 213 -6.14 8.67 0.52
CA TYR A 213 -6.28 10.10 0.25
C TYR A 213 -6.69 10.40 -1.19
N GLY A 214 -6.09 9.71 -2.17
CA GLY A 214 -6.42 9.89 -3.58
C GLY A 214 -7.82 9.41 -3.96
N LEU A 215 -8.34 8.39 -3.27
CA LEU A 215 -9.59 7.70 -3.64
C LEU A 215 -10.83 8.20 -2.89
N THR A 216 -10.73 8.51 -1.59
CA THR A 216 -11.93 8.66 -0.74
C THR A 216 -12.02 9.97 0.04
N PHE A 217 -10.92 10.65 0.33
CA PHE A 217 -10.92 11.83 1.23
C PHE A 217 -11.68 13.03 0.65
N HIS A 218 -11.88 13.05 -0.66
CA HIS A 218 -12.58 14.11 -1.35
C HIS A 218 -14.08 13.83 -1.52
N CYS A 219 -14.55 12.64 -1.14
CA CYS A 219 -15.95 12.27 -1.26
C CYS A 219 -16.73 12.66 0.00
N PRO A 220 -17.97 13.14 -0.17
CA PRO A 220 -18.85 13.40 0.96
C PRO A 220 -19.14 12.13 1.77
N GLY A 221 -19.52 12.30 3.04
CA GLY A 221 -19.93 11.21 3.94
C GLY A 221 -19.33 11.32 5.33
N PHE A 222 -18.01 11.55 5.40
CA PHE A 222 -17.28 11.70 6.65
C PHE A 222 -16.38 12.94 6.61
N THR A 223 -16.01 13.42 7.79
CA THR A 223 -15.04 14.51 7.93
C THR A 223 -13.62 14.05 7.59
N PHE A 224 -12.76 15.00 7.24
CA PHE A 224 -11.34 14.73 6.98
C PHE A 224 -10.66 13.99 8.16
N VAL A 225 -11.01 14.36 9.40
CA VAL A 225 -10.45 13.77 10.61
C VAL A 225 -10.88 12.30 10.76
N GLU A 226 -12.15 11.98 10.50
CA GLU A 226 -12.64 10.60 10.55
C GLU A 226 -11.92 9.72 9.52
N TYR A 227 -11.76 10.23 8.28
CA TYR A 227 -10.97 9.52 7.28
C TYR A 227 -9.50 9.34 7.69
N ALA A 228 -8.87 10.36 8.27
CA ALA A 228 -7.49 10.28 8.75
C ALA A 228 -7.35 9.25 9.88
N VAL A 229 -8.30 9.18 10.81
CA VAL A 229 -8.31 8.16 11.86
C VAL A 229 -8.37 6.75 11.24
N VAL A 230 -9.30 6.52 10.31
CA VAL A 230 -9.47 5.20 9.69
C VAL A 230 -8.28 4.83 8.82
N TYR A 231 -7.95 5.67 7.83
CA TYR A 231 -7.05 5.30 6.74
C TYR A 231 -5.60 5.71 6.95
N TRP A 232 -5.30 6.57 7.92
CA TRP A 232 -3.92 6.92 8.25
C TRP A 232 -3.51 6.28 9.57
N LEU A 233 -4.25 6.53 10.65
CA LEU A 233 -3.92 5.97 11.96
C LEU A 233 -4.12 4.45 11.99
N GLY A 234 -5.20 3.92 11.39
CA GLY A 234 -5.43 2.47 11.26
C GLY A 234 -4.23 1.71 10.68
N PRO A 235 -3.79 2.01 9.44
CA PRO A 235 -2.65 1.32 8.84
C PRO A 235 -1.33 1.49 9.59
N ILE A 236 -1.06 2.67 10.17
CA ILE A 236 0.15 2.92 10.97
C ILE A 236 0.13 2.08 12.25
N THR A 237 -1.01 1.98 12.94
CA THR A 237 -1.15 1.14 14.14
C THR A 237 -0.99 -0.34 13.82
N GLY A 238 -1.59 -0.83 12.74
CA GLY A 238 -1.40 -2.21 12.28
C GLY A 238 0.05 -2.54 11.92
N MET A 239 0.74 -1.63 11.22
CA MET A 239 2.15 -1.78 10.85
C MET A 239 3.09 -1.77 12.07
N THR A 240 2.87 -0.87 13.02
CA THR A 240 3.68 -0.80 14.25
C THR A 240 3.50 -2.04 15.11
N LEU A 241 2.28 -2.56 15.23
CA LEU A 241 2.00 -3.83 15.89
C LEU A 241 2.66 -5.01 15.16
N ALA A 242 2.61 -5.05 13.82
CA ALA A 242 3.29 -6.08 13.02
C ALA A 242 4.81 -6.06 13.26
N LEU A 243 5.42 -4.88 13.29
CA LEU A 243 6.83 -4.71 13.56
C LEU A 243 7.20 -5.21 14.96
N LEU A 244 6.42 -4.82 15.98
CA LEU A 244 6.60 -5.29 17.35
C LEU A 244 6.52 -6.82 17.44
N LEU A 245 5.48 -7.43 16.85
CA LEU A 245 5.30 -8.88 16.87
C LEU A 245 6.41 -9.62 16.11
N TYR A 246 6.91 -9.06 15.01
CA TYR A 246 7.93 -9.71 14.18
C TYR A 246 9.35 -9.60 14.79
N MET A 247 9.74 -8.42 15.27
CA MET A 247 11.10 -8.18 15.78
C MET A 247 11.21 -8.35 17.31
N GLY A 248 10.09 -8.26 18.03
CA GLY A 248 10.06 -8.21 19.49
C GLY A 248 10.42 -6.85 20.08
N ASN A 249 10.83 -5.88 19.25
CA ASN A 249 11.16 -4.51 19.61
C ASN A 249 10.85 -3.55 18.44
N ILE A 250 10.98 -2.24 18.67
CA ILE A 250 10.97 -1.22 17.61
C ILE A 250 12.34 -0.54 17.65
N PRO A 251 13.25 -0.82 16.70
CA PRO A 251 14.65 -0.37 16.79
C PRO A 251 14.84 1.12 17.07
N ARG A 252 13.98 1.99 16.51
CA ARG A 252 13.97 3.44 16.74
C ARG A 252 13.45 3.89 18.12
N ILE A 253 12.58 3.12 18.77
CA ILE A 253 11.85 3.55 19.97
C ILE A 253 12.34 2.78 21.21
N PHE A 254 12.44 1.46 21.10
CA PHE A 254 12.86 0.57 22.18
C PHE A 254 13.91 -0.41 21.65
N ALA A 255 15.14 -0.31 22.14
CA ALA A 255 16.21 -1.26 21.76
C ALA A 255 16.06 -2.63 22.43
N ARG A 256 15.42 -2.68 23.61
CA ARG A 256 15.19 -3.93 24.34
C ARG A 256 14.03 -4.71 23.73
N ASN A 257 14.20 -6.02 23.56
CA ASN A 257 13.11 -6.93 23.22
C ASN A 257 12.07 -6.92 24.34
N LEU A 258 10.88 -6.42 24.01
CA LEU A 258 9.73 -6.34 24.90
C LEU A 258 8.96 -7.66 24.93
N LEU A 259 8.91 -8.38 23.80
CA LEU A 259 8.13 -9.62 23.67
C LEU A 259 8.96 -10.88 23.88
N TYR A 260 10.19 -10.89 23.35
CA TYR A 260 11.10 -12.03 23.49
C TYR A 260 12.06 -11.77 24.64
N PHE A 261 11.65 -12.10 25.87
CA PHE A 261 12.59 -12.21 26.97
C PHE A 261 13.60 -13.30 26.61
N GLN A 262 14.89 -12.94 26.51
CA GLN A 262 15.93 -13.95 26.48
C GLN A 262 15.83 -14.72 27.80
N ARG A 263 15.29 -15.95 27.74
CA ARG A 263 15.50 -16.94 28.78
C ARG A 263 17.02 -17.03 28.93
N THR A 264 17.55 -16.46 30.02
CA THR A 264 18.94 -16.58 30.41
C THR A 264 19.35 -18.02 30.19
N ARG A 265 20.27 -18.26 29.26
CA ARG A 265 20.92 -19.56 29.13
C ARG A 265 21.32 -19.97 30.54
N LEU A 266 20.75 -21.06 31.04
CA LEU A 266 21.21 -21.68 32.28
C LEU A 266 22.73 -21.72 32.20
N ARG A 267 23.37 -20.96 33.09
CA ARG A 267 24.81 -21.00 33.30
C ARG A 267 25.11 -22.43 33.71
N VAL A 268 25.57 -23.26 32.78
CA VAL A 268 26.15 -24.55 33.12
C VAL A 268 27.31 -24.25 34.06
N PRO A 269 27.33 -24.75 35.31
CA PRO A 269 28.45 -24.53 36.20
C PRO A 269 29.70 -25.09 35.53
N LYS A 270 30.74 -24.25 35.36
CA LYS A 270 32.07 -24.76 35.09
C LYS A 270 32.43 -25.64 36.28
N GLY A 271 32.47 -26.95 36.06
CA GLY A 271 33.00 -27.89 37.05
C GLY A 271 34.48 -27.62 37.22
N ASP A 272 34.86 -27.09 38.37
CA ASP A 272 36.24 -27.10 38.84
C ASP A 272 36.69 -28.57 38.95
N LYS A 273 37.73 -28.93 38.19
CA LYS A 273 38.64 -29.98 38.62
C LYS A 273 40.05 -29.43 38.57
N ALA A 274 40.47 -29.01 39.76
CA ALA A 274 41.82 -28.67 40.14
C ALA A 274 42.85 -29.72 39.72
N GLU A 275 44.03 -29.20 39.36
CA GLU A 275 45.35 -29.76 39.62
C GLU A 275 45.38 -31.10 40.40
N LYS A 276 45.97 -32.11 39.77
CA LYS A 276 46.93 -32.97 40.47
C LYS A 276 48.25 -32.98 39.72
N LYS A 277 49.25 -32.38 40.37
CA LYS A 277 50.68 -32.45 40.04
C LYS A 277 51.19 -33.89 40.12
N LYS A 278 52.12 -34.19 39.20
CA LYS A 278 53.35 -35.02 39.30
C LYS A 278 53.32 -36.25 40.23
N MET A 279 53.53 -37.42 39.64
CA MET A 279 54.78 -38.19 39.80
C MET A 279 55.02 -39.01 38.54
#